data_AF-A0A0Q8VH42-F1
#
_entry.id   AF-A0A0Q8VH42-F1
#
_cell.length_a   1.000
_cell.length_b   1.000
_cell.length_c   1.000
_cell.angle_alpha   90.00
_cell.angle_beta   90.00
_cell.angle_gamma   90.00
#
_symmetry.space_group_name_H-M   'P 1'
#
loop_
_entity.id
_entity.type
_entity.pdbx_description
1 polymer ?
#
loop_
_entity_poly.entity_id
_entity_poly.type
_entity_poly.pdbx_seq_one_letter_code
_entity_poly.pdbx_strand_id
1 'polypeptide(L)'
;MDETQLETQRQPVPRVDDGERGTALAFLSFARECVLKKVDGLREDDLRRRLVVSDTTLLGLVQHLTDGERYWFGHVLTGAPEHADVDFSMVVPEDVEPDAVLAAYRAAIATSDAQLARVALDDHTPVPHDDGRPRTVRWVVAHMTSEVARHAGHADILREQVDRVTGR
;
A
#
# COMPACT_ATOMS: atom_id res chain seq x y z
N MET A 1 -14.62 -21.44 -19.28
CA MET A 1 -13.96 -20.72 -18.17
C MET A 1 -15.07 -19.94 -17.50
N ASP A 2 -15.34 -20.19 -16.23
CA ASP A 2 -16.48 -19.61 -15.51
C ASP A 2 -16.20 -18.11 -15.23
N GLU A 3 -17.09 -17.22 -15.69
CA GLU A 3 -17.01 -15.77 -15.45
C GLU A 3 -16.91 -15.44 -13.95
N THR A 4 -17.51 -16.28 -13.11
CA THR A 4 -17.49 -16.14 -11.65
C THR A 4 -16.09 -16.31 -11.04
N GLN A 5 -15.15 -16.95 -11.75
CA GLN A 5 -13.76 -17.10 -11.32
C GLN A 5 -12.89 -15.87 -11.65
N LEU A 6 -13.29 -15.07 -12.65
CA LEU A 6 -12.54 -13.92 -13.14
C LEU A 6 -12.71 -12.66 -12.28
N GLU A 7 -13.77 -12.54 -11.48
CA GLU A 7 -14.09 -11.35 -10.68
C GLU A 7 -13.71 -11.44 -9.19
N THR A 8 -13.13 -12.57 -8.75
CA THR A 8 -12.89 -12.84 -7.33
C THR A 8 -11.97 -11.83 -6.65
N GLN A 9 -11.18 -11.06 -7.43
CA GLN A 9 -10.16 -10.11 -6.97
C GLN A 9 -10.61 -8.65 -6.88
N ARG A 10 -11.90 -8.34 -7.12
CA ARG A 10 -12.43 -6.97 -6.98
C ARG A 10 -12.86 -6.70 -5.54
N GLN A 11 -12.43 -5.59 -4.96
CA GLN A 11 -13.00 -5.10 -3.70
C GLN A 11 -14.19 -4.17 -4.01
N PRO A 12 -15.30 -4.21 -3.25
CA PRO A 12 -16.39 -3.27 -3.44
C PRO A 12 -15.94 -1.86 -3.04
N VAL A 13 -16.30 -0.88 -3.88
CA VAL A 13 -15.99 0.53 -3.59
C VAL A 13 -16.66 0.94 -2.26
N PRO A 14 -15.94 1.64 -1.35
CA PRO A 14 -16.52 2.10 -0.10
C PRO A 14 -17.70 3.03 -0.35
N ARG A 15 -18.71 2.94 0.53
CA ARG A 15 -19.89 3.82 0.52
C ARG A 15 -19.89 4.84 1.66
N VAL A 16 -18.77 4.99 2.35
CA VAL A 16 -18.63 5.92 3.48
C VAL A 16 -18.56 7.36 2.97
N ASP A 17 -19.54 8.16 3.38
CA ASP A 17 -19.74 9.55 2.97
C ASP A 17 -20.08 10.48 4.16
N ASP A 18 -19.68 10.09 5.39
CA ASP A 18 -19.93 10.80 6.64
C ASP A 18 -19.07 12.08 6.83
N GLY A 19 -18.28 12.44 5.81
CA GLY A 19 -17.49 13.67 5.74
C GLY A 19 -16.14 13.44 5.06
N GLU A 20 -15.41 14.53 4.80
CA GLU A 20 -14.12 14.50 4.08
C GLU A 20 -13.15 13.45 4.66
N ARG A 21 -13.02 13.42 5.98
CA ARG A 21 -12.11 12.49 6.67
C ARG A 21 -12.53 11.03 6.51
N GLY A 22 -13.79 10.70 6.77
CA GLY A 22 -14.25 9.32 6.69
C GLY A 22 -14.18 8.80 5.26
N THR A 23 -14.56 9.63 4.26
CA THR A 23 -14.38 9.28 2.85
C THR A 23 -12.90 9.06 2.51
N ALA A 24 -12.00 9.99 2.84
CA ALA A 24 -10.59 9.86 2.49
C ALA A 24 -9.93 8.61 3.12
N LEU A 25 -10.20 8.34 4.40
CA LEU A 25 -9.65 7.17 5.08
C LEU A 25 -10.26 5.87 4.56
N ALA A 26 -11.55 5.85 4.22
CA ALA A 26 -12.19 4.68 3.61
C ALA A 26 -11.57 4.31 2.25
N PHE A 27 -11.27 5.31 1.41
CA PHE A 27 -10.60 5.07 0.13
C PHE A 27 -9.13 4.65 0.28
N LEU A 28 -8.41 5.16 1.28
CA LEU A 28 -7.06 4.68 1.61
C LEU A 28 -7.08 3.20 2.04
N SER A 29 -7.97 2.83 2.96
CA SER A 29 -8.13 1.44 3.40
C SER A 29 -8.52 0.52 2.24
N PHE A 30 -9.45 0.96 1.38
CA PHE A 30 -9.83 0.24 0.18
C PHE A 30 -8.65 -0.03 -0.77
N ALA A 31 -7.80 0.98 -1.02
CA ALA A 31 -6.63 0.81 -1.87
C ALA A 31 -5.64 -0.22 -1.26
N ARG A 32 -5.41 -0.16 0.05
CA ARG A 32 -4.55 -1.11 0.77
C ARG A 32 -5.08 -2.54 0.69
N GLU A 33 -6.37 -2.72 0.88
CA GLU A 33 -7.04 -4.02 0.75
C GLU A 33 -6.98 -4.58 -0.67
N CYS A 34 -7.09 -3.72 -1.69
CA CYS A 34 -6.93 -4.14 -3.09
C CYS A 34 -5.57 -4.81 -3.31
N VAL A 35 -4.48 -4.22 -2.78
CA VAL A 35 -3.13 -4.80 -2.86
C VAL A 35 -3.05 -6.16 -2.17
N LEU A 36 -3.53 -6.26 -0.93
CA LEU A 36 -3.53 -7.51 -0.15
C LEU A 36 -4.30 -8.62 -0.86
N LYS A 37 -5.38 -8.26 -1.56
CA LYS A 37 -6.16 -9.23 -2.33
C LYS A 37 -5.35 -9.82 -3.48
N LYS A 38 -4.57 -9.00 -4.22
CA LYS A 38 -3.80 -9.47 -5.38
C LYS A 38 -2.72 -10.49 -5.04
N VAL A 39 -2.27 -10.53 -3.80
CA VAL A 39 -1.27 -11.50 -3.32
C VAL A 39 -1.89 -12.71 -2.61
N ASP A 40 -3.20 -12.69 -2.36
CA ASP A 40 -3.88 -13.76 -1.65
C ASP A 40 -3.90 -15.07 -2.44
N GLY A 41 -3.68 -16.18 -1.73
CA GLY A 41 -3.66 -17.54 -2.28
C GLY A 41 -2.52 -17.87 -3.25
N LEU A 42 -1.54 -16.99 -3.44
CA LEU A 42 -0.37 -17.27 -4.28
C LEU A 42 0.71 -18.04 -3.52
N ARG A 43 1.47 -18.84 -4.28
CA ARG A 43 2.67 -19.50 -3.77
C ARG A 43 3.84 -18.52 -3.80
N GLU A 44 4.88 -18.80 -3.02
CA GLU A 44 6.08 -17.97 -2.97
C GLU A 44 6.71 -17.72 -4.35
N ASP A 45 6.88 -18.77 -5.15
CA ASP A 45 7.45 -18.66 -6.51
C ASP A 45 6.67 -17.65 -7.37
N ASP A 46 5.35 -17.60 -7.20
CA ASP A 46 4.46 -16.71 -7.94
C ASP A 46 4.57 -15.26 -7.41
N LEU A 47 4.72 -15.08 -6.10
CA LEU A 47 4.91 -13.78 -5.47
C LEU A 47 6.25 -13.12 -5.82
N ARG A 48 7.31 -13.93 -5.98
CA ARG A 48 8.67 -13.47 -6.32
C ARG A 48 8.94 -13.39 -7.83
N ARG A 49 7.98 -13.78 -8.66
CA ARG A 49 8.18 -13.87 -10.10
C ARG A 49 8.39 -12.49 -10.73
N ARG A 50 9.47 -12.35 -11.50
CA ARG A 50 9.76 -11.16 -12.31
C ARG A 50 9.11 -11.32 -13.68
N LEU A 51 8.06 -10.54 -13.94
CA LEU A 51 7.21 -10.69 -15.14
C LEU A 51 7.33 -9.51 -16.10
N VAL A 52 8.10 -8.50 -15.74
CA VAL A 52 8.28 -7.26 -16.49
C VAL A 52 9.75 -6.85 -16.47
N VAL A 53 10.17 -6.04 -17.45
CA VAL A 53 11.57 -5.62 -17.63
C VAL A 53 12.14 -4.78 -16.48
N SER A 54 11.27 -4.21 -15.63
CA SER A 54 11.68 -3.50 -14.42
C SER A 54 12.02 -4.43 -13.27
N ASP A 55 11.93 -5.76 -13.46
CA ASP A 55 12.10 -6.79 -12.43
C ASP A 55 11.11 -6.67 -11.25
N THR A 56 10.03 -5.89 -11.40
CA THR A 56 9.00 -5.73 -10.38
C THR A 56 8.27 -7.04 -10.11
N THR A 57 8.11 -7.37 -8.83
CA THR A 57 7.42 -8.57 -8.33
C THR A 57 6.22 -8.18 -7.46
N LEU A 58 5.26 -9.08 -7.28
CA LEU A 58 4.12 -8.86 -6.38
C LEU A 58 4.59 -8.65 -4.93
N LEU A 59 5.56 -9.44 -4.47
CA LEU A 59 6.12 -9.31 -3.13
C LEU A 59 6.87 -7.98 -2.94
N GLY A 60 7.62 -7.56 -3.95
CA GLY A 60 8.33 -6.27 -3.95
C GLY A 60 7.41 -5.06 -3.90
N LEU A 61 6.25 -5.14 -4.55
CA LEU A 61 5.21 -4.11 -4.42
C LEU A 61 4.69 -4.00 -2.98
N VAL A 62 4.44 -5.13 -2.31
CA VAL A 62 3.99 -5.11 -0.90
C VAL A 62 5.09 -4.58 0.02
N GLN A 63 6.35 -4.96 -0.20
CA GLN A 63 7.49 -4.42 0.56
C GLN A 63 7.58 -2.90 0.43
N HIS A 64 7.55 -2.39 -0.79
CA HIS A 64 7.62 -0.95 -1.03
C HIS A 64 6.47 -0.18 -0.41
N LEU A 65 5.24 -0.71 -0.45
CA LEU A 65 4.11 -0.08 0.21
C LEU A 65 4.23 -0.15 1.74
N THR A 66 4.82 -1.21 2.30
CA THR A 66 5.15 -1.30 3.73
C THR A 66 6.11 -0.20 4.15
N ASP A 67 7.13 0.05 3.35
CA ASP A 67 8.10 1.12 3.59
C ASP A 67 7.46 2.51 3.38
N GLY A 68 6.55 2.63 2.43
CA GLY A 68 5.73 3.84 2.24
C GLY A 68 4.86 4.17 3.45
N GLU A 69 4.20 3.18 4.04
CA GLU A 69 3.42 3.34 5.28
C GLU A 69 4.30 3.85 6.43
N ARG A 70 5.45 3.19 6.65
CA ARG A 70 6.41 3.55 7.70
C ARG A 70 6.97 4.95 7.49
N TYR A 71 7.34 5.30 6.26
CA TYR A 71 7.90 6.62 5.99
C TYR A 71 6.85 7.72 6.12
N TRP A 72 5.73 7.62 5.42
CA TRP A 72 4.78 8.74 5.36
C TRP A 72 3.98 8.93 6.64
N PHE A 73 3.49 7.84 7.25
CA PHE A 73 2.73 7.94 8.48
C PHE A 73 3.63 7.78 9.71
N GLY A 74 4.63 6.91 9.66
CA GLY A 74 5.59 6.76 10.76
C GLY A 74 6.53 7.96 10.88
N HIS A 75 7.29 8.31 9.85
CA HIS A 75 8.27 9.40 9.92
C HIS A 75 7.66 10.77 9.63
N VAL A 76 7.10 10.99 8.44
CA VAL A 76 6.71 12.33 7.98
C VAL A 76 5.60 12.91 8.86
N LEU A 77 4.60 12.11 9.23
CA LEU A 77 3.48 12.55 10.05
C LEU A 77 3.86 12.75 11.53
N THR A 78 4.76 11.93 12.10
CA THR A 78 5.05 12.01 13.56
C THR A 78 6.38 12.65 13.92
N GLY A 79 7.31 12.75 12.97
CA GLY A 79 8.69 13.18 13.21
C GLY A 79 9.60 12.09 13.78
N ALA A 80 9.14 10.84 13.89
CA ALA A 80 9.89 9.74 14.44
C ALA A 80 11.08 9.33 13.52
N PRO A 81 12.35 9.51 13.95
CA PRO A 81 13.52 9.25 13.10
C PRO A 81 13.76 7.76 12.82
N GLU A 82 13.25 6.84 13.65
CA GLU A 82 13.38 5.40 13.44
C GLU A 82 12.68 4.87 12.18
N HIS A 83 11.83 5.69 11.56
CA HIS A 83 11.14 5.38 10.31
C HIS A 83 11.64 6.20 9.12
N ALA A 84 12.72 6.98 9.31
CA ALA A 84 13.25 7.87 8.26
C ALA A 84 14.06 7.11 7.21
N ASP A 85 14.76 6.06 7.63
CA ASP A 85 15.64 5.27 6.77
C ASP A 85 14.86 4.09 6.18
N VAL A 86 14.32 4.29 4.99
CA VAL A 86 13.54 3.29 4.25
C VAL A 86 14.14 3.07 2.86
N ASP A 87 14.14 1.82 2.42
CA ASP A 87 14.55 1.45 1.07
C ASP A 87 13.34 1.26 0.16
N PHE A 88 13.16 2.18 -0.80
CA PHE A 88 12.09 2.09 -1.77
C PHE A 88 12.41 1.22 -3.01
N SER A 89 13.52 0.46 -2.99
CA SER A 89 13.98 -0.38 -4.10
C SER A 89 13.01 -1.48 -4.54
N MET A 90 11.99 -1.80 -3.73
CA MET A 90 11.08 -2.95 -3.94
C MET A 90 11.79 -4.32 -3.85
N VAL A 91 13.03 -4.38 -3.37
CA VAL A 91 13.79 -5.63 -3.26
C VAL A 91 13.42 -6.34 -1.96
N VAL A 92 13.08 -7.61 -2.07
CA VAL A 92 12.86 -8.50 -0.92
C VAL A 92 13.99 -9.52 -0.89
N PRO A 93 14.80 -9.57 0.20
CA PRO A 93 15.84 -10.57 0.35
C PRO A 93 15.29 -12.00 0.20
N GLU A 94 16.13 -12.93 -0.28
CA GLU A 94 15.73 -14.33 -0.49
C GLU A 94 15.42 -15.06 0.82
N ASP A 95 16.06 -14.65 1.93
CA ASP A 95 15.88 -15.22 3.26
C ASP A 95 14.68 -14.63 4.04
N VAL A 96 13.98 -13.65 3.46
CA VAL A 96 12.77 -13.07 4.06
C VAL A 96 11.54 -13.76 3.50
N GLU A 97 10.85 -14.54 4.34
CA GLU A 97 9.63 -15.25 3.99
C GLU A 97 8.50 -14.31 3.52
N PRO A 98 7.72 -14.67 2.47
CA PRO A 98 6.63 -13.83 1.99
C PRO A 98 5.59 -13.48 3.07
N ASP A 99 5.25 -14.43 3.94
CA ASP A 99 4.31 -14.20 5.04
C ASP A 99 4.79 -13.12 6.02
N ALA A 100 6.12 -13.00 6.22
CA ALA A 100 6.69 -11.94 7.04
C ALA A 100 6.51 -10.57 6.40
N VAL A 101 6.66 -10.46 5.08
CA VAL A 101 6.41 -9.22 4.32
C VAL A 101 4.93 -8.82 4.40
N LEU A 102 4.01 -9.77 4.20
CA LEU A 102 2.57 -9.53 4.30
C LEU A 102 2.16 -9.12 5.72
N ALA A 103 2.71 -9.76 6.75
CA ALA A 103 2.49 -9.41 8.14
C ALA A 103 3.03 -8.02 8.47
N ALA A 104 4.22 -7.68 7.96
CA ALA A 104 4.82 -6.36 8.13
C ALA A 104 3.96 -5.25 7.49
N TYR A 105 3.39 -5.49 6.30
CA TYR A 105 2.49 -4.54 5.67
C TYR A 105 1.22 -4.29 6.51
N ARG A 106 0.58 -5.36 6.99
CA ARG A 106 -0.61 -5.25 7.86
C ARG A 106 -0.30 -4.51 9.16
N ALA A 107 0.86 -4.77 9.77
CA ALA A 107 1.29 -4.09 10.99
C ALA A 107 1.59 -2.59 10.73
N ALA A 108 2.18 -2.26 9.59
CA ALA A 108 2.42 -0.89 9.18
C ALA A 108 1.09 -0.14 8.99
N ILE A 109 0.12 -0.72 8.28
CA ILE A 109 -1.24 -0.15 8.12
C ILE A 109 -1.88 0.13 9.47
N ALA A 110 -1.88 -0.84 10.39
CA ALA A 110 -2.49 -0.67 11.72
C ALA A 110 -1.81 0.46 12.52
N THR A 111 -0.49 0.61 12.38
CA THR A 111 0.27 1.70 13.00
C THR A 111 -0.11 3.05 12.38
N SER A 112 -0.17 3.14 11.06
CA SER A 112 -0.60 4.34 10.32
C SER A 112 -2.00 4.78 10.73
N ASP A 113 -2.95 3.85 10.84
CA ASP A 113 -4.32 4.14 11.23
C ASP A 113 -4.40 4.69 12.67
N ALA A 114 -3.62 4.10 13.58
CA ALA A 114 -3.53 4.59 14.95
C ALA A 114 -2.90 5.99 15.06
N GLN A 115 -1.96 6.33 14.18
CA GLN A 115 -1.36 7.67 14.10
C GLN A 115 -2.35 8.67 13.50
N LEU A 116 -2.99 8.32 12.39
CA LEU A 116 -3.99 9.15 11.73
C LEU A 116 -5.13 9.51 12.68
N ALA A 117 -5.60 8.56 13.50
CA ALA A 117 -6.65 8.78 14.50
C ALA A 117 -6.35 9.90 15.52
N ARG A 118 -5.09 10.33 15.66
CA ARG A 118 -4.64 11.32 16.66
C ARG A 118 -4.44 12.73 16.10
N VAL A 119 -4.63 12.93 14.80
CA VAL A 119 -4.35 14.20 14.10
C VAL A 119 -5.54 14.67 13.27
N ALA A 120 -5.68 15.98 13.10
CA ALA A 120 -6.64 16.58 12.18
C ALA A 120 -6.09 16.61 10.74
N LEU A 121 -6.98 16.64 9.74
CA LEU A 121 -6.58 16.71 8.34
C LEU A 121 -5.83 18.00 7.98
N ASP A 122 -6.12 19.09 8.70
CA ASP A 122 -5.50 20.40 8.52
C ASP A 122 -4.17 20.57 9.30
N ASP A 123 -3.79 19.59 10.13
CA ASP A 123 -2.51 19.63 10.82
C ASP A 123 -1.36 19.54 9.80
N HIS A 124 -0.25 20.20 10.11
CA HIS A 124 0.95 20.17 9.28
C HIS A 124 1.96 19.13 9.79
N THR A 125 2.62 18.45 8.85
CA THR A 125 3.67 17.47 9.14
C THR A 125 4.85 18.13 9.83
N PRO A 126 5.42 17.52 10.90
CA PRO A 126 6.63 18.04 11.53
C PRO A 126 7.87 17.92 10.62
N VAL A 127 7.87 16.96 9.69
CA VAL A 127 8.93 16.79 8.70
C VAL A 127 8.54 17.52 7.41
N PRO A 128 9.38 18.45 6.91
CA PRO A 128 9.16 19.08 5.62
C PRO A 128 9.33 18.11 4.45
N HIS A 129 8.59 18.34 3.36
CA HIS A 129 8.83 17.64 2.10
C HIS A 129 10.11 18.17 1.42
N ASP A 130 10.54 17.54 0.33
CA ASP A 130 11.71 17.90 -0.50
C ASP A 130 11.81 19.39 -0.89
N ASP A 131 10.69 20.12 -0.96
CA ASP A 131 10.67 21.56 -1.24
C ASP A 131 10.88 22.44 0.01
N GLY A 132 11.24 21.81 1.14
CA GLY A 132 11.47 22.44 2.43
C GLY A 132 10.19 22.88 3.14
N ARG A 133 8.99 22.49 2.67
CA ARG A 133 7.72 22.91 3.27
C ARG A 133 6.95 21.73 3.89
N PRO A 134 6.39 21.89 5.10
CA PRO A 134 5.43 20.96 5.66
C PRO A 134 4.24 20.71 4.72
N ARG A 135 3.65 19.52 4.82
CA ARG A 135 2.41 19.17 4.13
C ARG A 135 1.28 19.04 5.15
N THR A 136 0.04 19.20 4.71
CA THR A 136 -1.10 18.87 5.58
C THR A 136 -1.27 17.36 5.67
N VAL A 137 -1.85 16.85 6.75
CA VAL A 137 -2.22 15.43 6.86
C VAL A 137 -3.14 15.03 5.71
N ARG A 138 -4.06 15.91 5.30
CA ARG A 138 -4.89 15.73 4.09
C ARG A 138 -4.05 15.40 2.86
N TRP A 139 -2.98 16.17 2.64
CA TRP A 139 -2.10 15.95 1.50
C TRP A 139 -1.39 14.59 1.58
N VAL A 140 -0.89 14.21 2.78
CA VAL A 140 -0.22 12.92 2.99
C VAL A 140 -1.17 11.75 2.71
N VAL A 141 -2.42 11.81 3.21
CA VAL A 141 -3.44 10.79 2.95
C VAL A 141 -3.75 10.69 1.46
N ALA A 142 -3.91 11.82 0.76
CA ALA A 142 -4.16 11.83 -0.69
C ALA A 142 -2.98 11.26 -1.49
N HIS A 143 -1.75 11.61 -1.11
CA HIS A 143 -0.53 11.08 -1.71
C HIS A 143 -0.45 9.56 -1.53
N MET A 144 -0.57 9.06 -0.30
CA MET A 144 -0.51 7.63 -0.02
C MET A 144 -1.65 6.85 -0.67
N THR A 145 -2.86 7.41 -0.73
CA THR A 145 -3.97 6.77 -1.46
C THR A 145 -3.64 6.62 -2.94
N SER A 146 -3.05 7.64 -3.55
CA SER A 146 -2.66 7.63 -4.96
C SER A 146 -1.54 6.61 -5.23
N GLU A 147 -0.54 6.55 -4.36
CA GLU A 147 0.59 5.62 -4.46
C GLU A 147 0.14 4.15 -4.32
N VAL A 148 -0.68 3.86 -3.31
CA VAL A 148 -1.22 2.51 -3.09
C VAL A 148 -2.12 2.09 -4.26
N ALA A 149 -3.00 2.99 -4.74
CA ALA A 149 -3.88 2.69 -5.87
C ALA A 149 -3.09 2.46 -7.17
N ARG A 150 -2.04 3.25 -7.43
CA ARG A 150 -1.13 3.06 -8.56
C ARG A 150 -0.48 1.67 -8.52
N HIS A 151 0.01 1.27 -7.35
CA HIS A 151 0.64 -0.04 -7.18
C HIS A 151 -0.35 -1.22 -7.16
N ALA A 152 -1.58 -1.02 -6.73
CA ALA A 152 -2.65 -2.00 -6.90
C ALA A 152 -2.91 -2.29 -8.39
N GLY A 153 -2.93 -1.27 -9.24
CA GLY A 153 -3.04 -1.43 -10.69
C GLY A 153 -1.85 -2.18 -11.31
N HIS A 154 -0.63 -1.94 -10.83
CA HIS A 154 0.53 -2.75 -11.24
C HIS A 154 0.38 -4.21 -10.80
N ALA A 155 -0.09 -4.45 -9.57
CA ALA A 155 -0.31 -5.79 -9.05
C ALA A 155 -1.39 -6.55 -9.84
N ASP A 156 -2.42 -5.88 -10.37
CA ASP A 156 -3.40 -6.50 -11.27
C ASP A 156 -2.75 -7.09 -12.52
N ILE A 157 -1.87 -6.34 -13.19
CA ILE A 157 -1.18 -6.80 -14.41
C ILE A 157 -0.21 -7.94 -14.12
N LEU A 158 0.45 -7.93 -12.96
CA LEU A 158 1.33 -9.03 -12.55
C LEU A 158 0.51 -10.28 -12.20
N ARG A 159 -0.60 -10.12 -11.46
CA ARG A 159 -1.48 -11.23 -11.10
C ARG A 159 -2.08 -11.91 -12.33
N GLU A 160 -2.59 -11.12 -13.29
CA GLU A 160 -3.14 -11.64 -14.55
C GLU A 160 -2.12 -12.49 -15.32
N GLN A 161 -0.83 -12.13 -15.26
CA GLN A 161 0.24 -12.91 -15.89
C GLN A 161 0.61 -14.20 -15.14
N VAL A 162 0.37 -14.26 -13.82
CA VAL A 162 0.62 -15.45 -12.99
C VAL A 162 -0.42 -16.53 -13.25
N ASP A 163 -1.70 -16.22 -13.09
CA ASP A 163 -2.77 -17.23 -13.05
C ASP A 163 -3.99 -16.90 -13.92
N ARG A 164 -3.93 -15.85 -14.74
CA ARG A 164 -5.03 -15.34 -15.58
C ARG A 164 -6.23 -14.81 -14.80
N VAL A 165 -6.16 -14.71 -13.47
CA VAL A 165 -7.21 -14.07 -12.68
C VAL A 165 -7.15 -12.56 -12.86
N THR A 166 -8.30 -11.94 -13.05
CA THR A 166 -8.42 -10.48 -13.23
C THR A 166 -9.05 -9.82 -12.00
N GLY A 167 -8.81 -8.51 -11.82
CA GLY A 167 -9.37 -7.72 -10.73
C GLY A 167 -10.27 -6.56 -11.17
N ARG A 168 -10.92 -6.69 -12.33
CA ARG A 168 -11.61 -5.59 -13.03
C ARG A 168 -13.06 -5.41 -12.56
#